data_AF-A0AAV9CD47-F1
#
_entry.id   AF-A0AAV9CD47-F1
#
_cell.length_a   1.000
_cell.length_b   1.000
_cell.length_c   1.000
_cell.angle_alpha   90.00
_cell.angle_beta   90.00
_cell.angle_gamma   90.00
#
_symmetry.space_group_name_H-M   'P 1'
#
loop_
_entity.id
_entity.type
_entity.pdbx_description
1 polymer ?
#
loop_
_entity_poly.entity_id
_entity_poly.type
_entity_poly.pdbx_seq_one_letter_code
_entity_poly.pdbx_strand_id
1 'polypeptide(L)'
;MRFLARFLIVCLLLNRRVYVDDLYKRLRSQLDECKLFFPDTDFKEYEQLVREINRFLRADTPFMNVRSLRYTPVLDSRPESEQYIASLEAGAEKGLRLRGAILSSYHHNEVKFTEFTLDTFRMRQCLEWEPSGSFYRVSTGGPDVPGIVGSNLPANSRNIVLYRRSSAQFLAVLATVCEDLPSDGILLVYLSAGKSSELLQSRLHLFLGTSNLLA
;
A
#
# COMPACT_ATOMS: atom_id res chain seq x y z
N MET A 1 -15.54 20.31 -1.96
CA MET A 1 -14.42 19.92 -1.06
C MET A 1 -14.34 18.42 -0.77
N ARG A 2 -15.30 17.80 -0.05
CA ARG A 2 -15.22 16.37 0.32
C ARG A 2 -15.15 15.42 -0.89
N PHE A 3 -15.81 15.76 -1.99
CA PHE A 3 -15.73 15.01 -3.25
C PHE A 3 -14.30 14.98 -3.83
N LEU A 4 -13.62 16.13 -3.90
CA LEU A 4 -12.24 16.20 -4.40
C LEU A 4 -11.28 15.40 -3.54
N ALA A 5 -11.42 15.45 -2.21
CA ALA A 5 -10.59 14.66 -1.31
C ALA A 5 -10.79 13.14 -1.52
N ARG A 6 -12.05 12.68 -1.65
CA ARG A 6 -12.33 11.27 -1.96
C ARG A 6 -11.80 10.86 -3.33
N PHE A 7 -11.95 11.71 -4.34
CA PHE A 7 -11.42 11.44 -5.67
C PHE A 7 -9.89 11.38 -5.68
N LEU A 8 -9.21 12.24 -4.90
CA LEU A 8 -7.77 12.21 -4.72
C LEU A 8 -7.30 10.88 -4.11
N ILE A 9 -8.00 10.34 -3.10
CA ILE A 9 -7.73 9.00 -2.55
C ILE A 9 -7.83 7.94 -3.64
N VAL A 10 -8.89 7.96 -4.44
CA VAL A 10 -9.08 6.99 -5.54
C VAL A 10 -7.93 7.09 -6.54
N CYS A 11 -7.51 8.31 -6.93
CA CYS A 11 -6.36 8.50 -7.81
C CYS A 11 -5.06 7.95 -7.20
N LEU A 12 -4.82 8.16 -5.90
CA LEU A 12 -3.67 7.58 -5.19
C LEU A 12 -3.71 6.05 -5.22
N LEU A 13 -4.85 5.45 -4.91
CA LEU A 13 -5.02 4.00 -4.87
C LEU A 13 -4.86 3.35 -6.24
N LEU A 14 -5.31 4.02 -7.31
CA LEU A 14 -5.14 3.56 -8.68
C LEU A 14 -3.75 3.88 -9.26
N ASN A 15 -2.85 4.45 -8.45
CA ASN A 15 -1.53 4.95 -8.87
C ASN A 15 -1.58 5.94 -10.05
N ARG A 16 -2.66 6.73 -10.15
CA ARG A 16 -2.90 7.75 -11.19
C ARG A 16 -2.31 9.10 -10.78
N ARG A 17 -0.98 9.13 -10.60
CA ARG A 17 -0.23 10.24 -9.99
C ARG A 17 -0.38 11.59 -10.69
N VAL A 18 -0.50 11.61 -12.02
CA VAL A 18 -0.69 12.84 -12.82
C VAL A 18 -1.89 13.64 -12.32
N TYR A 19 -3.01 12.97 -12.04
CA TYR A 19 -4.22 13.62 -11.56
C TYR A 19 -4.14 14.04 -10.09
N VAL A 20 -3.27 13.42 -9.28
CA VAL A 20 -3.17 13.70 -7.84
C VAL A 20 -2.70 15.13 -7.58
N ASP A 21 -1.69 15.59 -8.32
CA ASP A 21 -1.14 16.94 -8.16
C ASP A 21 -2.15 18.01 -8.60
N ASP A 22 -2.79 17.81 -9.76
CA ASP A 22 -3.83 18.71 -10.27
C ASP A 22 -5.04 18.80 -9.32
N LEU A 23 -5.49 17.66 -8.80
CA LEU A 23 -6.60 17.61 -7.85
C LEU A 23 -6.25 18.27 -6.51
N TYR A 24 -5.02 18.10 -6.03
CA TYR A 24 -4.54 18.76 -4.82
C TYR A 24 -4.51 20.28 -4.99
N LYS A 25 -3.94 20.77 -6.11
CA LYS A 25 -3.93 22.20 -6.45
C LYS A 25 -5.33 22.77 -6.54
N ARG A 26 -6.26 22.06 -7.22
CA ARG A 26 -7.65 22.47 -7.34
C ARG A 26 -8.37 22.51 -5.99
N LEU A 27 -8.15 21.50 -5.14
CA LEU A 27 -8.71 21.48 -3.78
C LEU A 27 -8.24 22.71 -2.97
N ARG A 28 -6.94 23.04 -3.05
CA ARG A 28 -6.40 24.19 -2.35
C ARG A 28 -7.00 25.51 -2.86
N SER A 29 -7.05 25.71 -4.17
CA SER A 29 -7.66 26.90 -4.79
C SER A 29 -9.11 27.09 -4.34
N GLN A 30 -9.90 26.01 -4.33
CA GLN A 30 -11.30 26.08 -3.88
C GLN A 30 -11.42 26.43 -2.39
N LEU A 31 -10.51 25.94 -1.54
CA LEU A 31 -10.50 26.30 -0.12
C LEU A 31 -10.23 27.79 0.05
N ASP A 32 -9.24 28.31 -0.68
CA ASP A 32 -8.83 29.71 -0.60
C ASP A 32 -9.95 30.63 -1.11
N GLU A 33 -10.62 30.28 -2.22
CA GLU A 33 -11.82 30.98 -2.70
C GLU A 33 -12.96 30.96 -1.68
N CYS A 34 -13.26 29.80 -1.08
CA CYS A 34 -14.33 29.71 -0.08
C CYS A 34 -14.08 30.60 1.13
N LYS A 35 -12.83 30.76 1.57
CA LYS A 35 -12.47 31.67 2.66
C LYS A 35 -12.73 33.13 2.33
N LEU A 36 -12.53 33.52 1.06
CA LEU A 36 -12.79 34.89 0.61
C LEU A 36 -14.29 35.19 0.57
N PHE A 37 -15.10 34.24 0.08
CA PHE A 37 -16.55 34.43 -0.02
C PHE A 37 -17.31 34.25 1.30
N PHE A 38 -16.75 33.50 2.26
CA PHE A 38 -17.41 33.15 3.52
C PHE A 38 -16.50 33.39 4.74
N PRO A 39 -16.14 34.65 5.05
CA PRO A 39 -15.17 34.98 6.11
C PRO A 39 -15.59 34.52 7.51
N ASP A 40 -16.90 34.43 7.78
CA ASP A 40 -17.44 34.01 9.08
C ASP A 40 -17.49 32.48 9.28
N THR A 41 -17.14 31.70 8.26
CA THR A 41 -17.19 30.23 8.32
C THR A 41 -15.88 29.64 8.86
N ASP A 42 -15.97 28.70 9.81
CA ASP A 42 -14.79 27.97 10.29
C ASP A 42 -14.37 26.89 9.27
N PHE A 43 -13.19 27.09 8.65
CA PHE A 43 -12.61 26.17 7.67
C PHE A 43 -11.54 25.23 8.25
N LYS A 44 -11.31 25.21 9.56
CA LYS A 44 -10.20 24.45 10.20
C LYS A 44 -10.13 22.99 9.80
N GLU A 45 -11.28 22.30 9.67
CA GLU A 45 -11.31 20.89 9.23
C GLU A 45 -10.72 20.72 7.83
N TYR A 46 -11.07 21.62 6.90
CA TYR A 46 -10.60 21.57 5.51
C TYR A 46 -9.13 22.00 5.41
N GLU A 47 -8.71 22.98 6.21
CA GLU A 47 -7.29 23.35 6.32
C GLU A 47 -6.44 22.21 6.88
N GLN A 48 -6.95 21.52 7.91
CA GLN A 48 -6.31 20.33 8.43
C GLN A 48 -6.21 19.24 7.37
N LEU A 49 -7.29 18.99 6.61
CA LEU A 49 -7.30 18.03 5.52
C LEU A 49 -6.27 18.36 4.43
N VAL A 50 -6.20 19.63 3.99
CA VAL A 50 -5.22 20.08 2.97
C VAL A 50 -3.79 19.92 3.49
N ARG A 51 -3.52 20.26 4.76
CA ARG A 51 -2.22 20.04 5.40
C ARG A 51 -1.86 18.55 5.49
N GLU A 52 -2.84 17.72 5.83
CA GLU A 52 -2.69 16.27 5.92
C GLU A 52 -2.32 15.67 4.55
N ILE A 53 -3.06 16.03 3.50
CA ILE A 53 -2.75 15.63 2.11
C ILE A 53 -1.34 16.07 1.72
N ASN A 54 -0.97 17.33 1.98
CA ASN A 54 0.35 17.83 1.62
C ASN A 54 1.48 17.02 2.29
N ARG A 55 1.34 16.77 3.60
CA ARG A 55 2.31 15.97 4.35
C ARG A 55 2.42 14.56 3.79
N PHE A 56 1.29 13.95 3.44
CA PHE A 56 1.24 12.62 2.84
C PHE A 56 1.97 12.58 1.49
N LEU A 57 1.63 13.49 0.55
CA LEU A 57 2.25 13.52 -0.78
C LEU A 57 3.76 13.78 -0.73
N ARG A 58 4.20 14.68 0.16
CA ARG A 58 5.63 14.94 0.39
C ARG A 58 6.36 13.72 0.94
N ALA A 59 5.75 13.01 1.88
CA ALA A 59 6.35 11.80 2.44
C ALA A 59 6.40 10.64 1.44
N ASP A 60 5.48 10.59 0.46
CA ASP A 60 5.44 9.56 -0.57
C ASP A 60 6.32 9.86 -1.80
N THR A 61 6.87 11.08 -1.91
CA THR A 61 7.65 11.55 -3.07
C THR A 61 8.79 10.60 -3.51
N PRO A 62 9.58 9.97 -2.62
CA PRO A 62 10.65 9.04 -3.05
C PRO A 62 10.15 7.86 -3.88
N PHE A 63 8.95 7.35 -3.59
CA PHE A 63 8.33 6.24 -4.32
C PHE A 63 7.57 6.71 -5.56
N MET A 64 7.33 8.01 -5.71
CA MET A 64 6.75 8.57 -6.93
C MET A 64 7.75 8.62 -8.08
N ASN A 65 9.06 8.75 -7.79
CA ASN A 65 10.07 9.10 -8.80
C ASN A 65 11.07 7.99 -9.14
N VAL A 66 11.15 6.92 -8.33
CA VAL A 66 12.18 5.88 -8.50
C VAL A 66 11.60 4.58 -9.04
N ARG A 67 10.50 4.10 -8.47
CA ARG A 67 9.92 2.79 -8.79
C ARG A 67 8.52 2.67 -8.19
N SER A 68 7.55 2.15 -8.96
CA SER A 68 6.26 1.74 -8.41
C SER A 68 6.45 0.71 -7.31
N LEU A 69 5.67 0.82 -6.23
CA LEU A 69 5.65 -0.18 -5.15
C LEU A 69 4.98 -1.49 -5.56
N ARG A 70 4.23 -1.47 -6.67
CA ARG A 70 3.51 -2.65 -7.19
C ARG A 70 4.50 -3.69 -7.69
N TYR A 71 4.23 -4.94 -7.32
CA TYR A 71 5.03 -6.07 -7.77
C TYR A 71 5.06 -6.13 -9.30
N THR A 72 6.27 -6.25 -9.86
CA THR A 72 6.50 -6.39 -11.29
C THR A 72 7.37 -7.61 -11.53
N PRO A 73 6.92 -8.64 -12.28
CA PRO A 73 7.72 -9.84 -12.54
C PRO A 73 9.11 -9.53 -13.10
N VAL A 74 9.23 -8.53 -13.97
CA VAL A 74 10.51 -8.12 -14.57
C VAL A 74 11.53 -7.64 -13.54
N LEU A 75 11.09 -6.98 -12.46
CA LEU A 75 11.97 -6.33 -11.49
C LEU A 75 12.04 -7.06 -10.14
N ASP A 76 11.04 -7.89 -9.83
CA ASP A 76 10.90 -8.56 -8.53
C ASP A 76 11.06 -10.09 -8.60
N SER A 77 11.10 -10.69 -9.79
CA SER A 77 11.40 -12.12 -9.90
C SER A 77 12.83 -12.38 -9.42
N ARG A 78 12.95 -13.15 -8.33
CA ARG A 78 14.23 -13.62 -7.81
C ARG A 78 14.46 -15.06 -8.27
N PRO A 79 15.47 -15.32 -9.11
CA PRO A 79 15.72 -16.67 -9.65
C PRO A 79 15.99 -17.71 -8.54
N GLU A 80 16.59 -17.30 -7.43
CA GLU A 80 16.83 -18.16 -6.25
C GLU A 80 15.54 -18.61 -5.56
N SER A 81 14.46 -17.83 -5.67
CA SER A 81 13.17 -18.17 -5.05
C SER A 81 12.31 -19.09 -5.91
N GLU A 82 12.62 -19.24 -7.21
CA GLU A 82 11.82 -20.05 -8.13
C GLU A 82 11.84 -21.53 -7.75
N GLN A 83 12.98 -22.07 -7.32
CA GLN A 83 13.09 -23.46 -6.87
C GLN A 83 12.31 -23.72 -5.58
N TYR A 84 12.35 -22.77 -4.63
CA TYR A 84 11.60 -22.85 -3.39
C TYR A 84 10.09 -22.76 -3.64
N ILE A 85 9.66 -21.82 -4.48
CA ILE A 85 8.25 -21.67 -4.87
C ILE A 85 7.76 -22.93 -5.62
N ALA A 86 8.54 -23.45 -6.58
CA ALA A 86 8.20 -24.68 -7.29
C ALA A 86 8.06 -25.88 -6.35
N SER A 87 8.88 -25.97 -5.30
CA SER A 87 8.76 -27.04 -4.28
C SER A 87 7.50 -26.91 -3.42
N LEU A 88 7.08 -25.68 -3.09
CA LEU A 88 5.83 -25.41 -2.39
C LEU A 88 4.61 -25.70 -3.28
N GLU A 89 4.69 -25.38 -4.57
CA GLU A 89 3.65 -25.69 -5.55
C GLU A 89 3.54 -27.19 -5.84
N ALA A 90 4.66 -27.93 -5.84
CA ALA A 90 4.68 -29.38 -6.04
C ALA A 90 4.16 -30.16 -4.83
N GLY A 91 4.38 -29.66 -3.61
CA GLY A 91 3.91 -30.29 -2.37
C GLY A 91 2.48 -29.93 -1.97
N ALA A 92 1.92 -28.86 -2.51
CA ALA A 92 0.55 -28.44 -2.25
C ALA A 92 -0.40 -29.07 -3.28
N GLU A 93 -1.24 -30.03 -2.88
CA GLU A 93 -2.29 -30.63 -3.74
C GLU A 93 -3.22 -29.57 -4.37
N LYS A 94 -3.31 -28.39 -3.74
CA LYS A 94 -3.90 -27.17 -4.29
C LYS A 94 -2.95 -26.02 -3.96
N GLY A 95 -2.29 -25.45 -4.96
CA GLY A 95 -1.36 -24.33 -4.78
C GLY A 95 -1.99 -23.21 -3.95
N LEU A 96 -1.31 -22.82 -2.86
CA LEU A 96 -1.80 -21.81 -1.93
C LEU A 96 -1.91 -20.44 -2.64
N ARG A 97 -2.95 -19.68 -2.29
CA ARG A 97 -3.23 -18.37 -2.90
C ARG A 97 -3.47 -17.33 -1.83
N LEU A 98 -2.81 -16.17 -1.96
CA LEU A 98 -3.12 -15.02 -1.13
C LEU A 98 -4.55 -14.54 -1.43
N ARG A 99 -5.49 -14.74 -0.50
CA ARG A 99 -6.91 -14.37 -0.69
C ARG A 99 -7.23 -13.00 -0.12
N GLY A 100 -6.52 -12.59 0.92
CA GLY A 100 -6.71 -11.28 1.52
C GLY A 100 -5.53 -10.80 2.32
N ALA A 101 -5.59 -9.53 2.68
CA ALA A 101 -4.65 -8.92 3.62
C ALA A 101 -5.40 -8.03 4.61
N ILE A 102 -5.02 -8.08 5.88
CA ILE A 102 -5.43 -7.14 6.91
C ILE A 102 -4.25 -6.21 7.17
N LEU A 103 -4.40 -4.95 6.83
CA LEU A 103 -3.39 -3.91 7.03
C LEU A 103 -3.84 -3.02 8.19
N SER A 104 -3.11 -3.02 9.30
CA SER A 104 -3.44 -2.21 10.46
C SER A 104 -2.25 -1.39 10.94
N SER A 105 -2.54 -0.23 11.51
CA SER A 105 -1.55 0.61 12.18
C SER A 105 -2.08 1.06 13.53
N TYR A 106 -1.18 1.03 14.53
CA TYR A 106 -1.44 1.40 15.92
C TYR A 106 -0.59 2.56 16.43
N HIS A 107 0.17 3.23 15.56
CA HIS A 107 1.08 4.28 15.97
C HIS A 107 0.42 5.67 15.99
N HIS A 108 0.67 6.42 17.07
CA HIS A 108 0.29 7.82 17.20
C HIS A 108 1.16 8.75 16.33
N ASN A 109 0.57 9.76 15.69
CA ASN A 109 1.27 10.76 14.86
C ASN A 109 1.88 10.24 13.54
N GLU A 110 1.41 9.12 13.00
CA GLU A 110 1.78 8.72 11.64
C GLU A 110 1.31 9.73 10.59
N VAL A 111 2.12 9.91 9.56
CA VAL A 111 1.68 10.60 8.34
C VAL A 111 0.54 9.79 7.74
N LYS A 112 -0.61 10.44 7.58
CA LYS A 112 -1.81 9.80 7.06
C LYS A 112 -2.53 10.72 6.10
N PHE A 113 -3.48 10.14 5.38
CA PHE A 113 -4.49 10.84 4.64
C PHE A 113 -5.82 10.12 4.84
N THR A 114 -6.73 10.76 5.58
CA THR A 114 -8.01 10.23 6.06
C THR A 114 -7.83 8.99 6.95
N GLU A 115 -8.12 7.81 6.42
CA GLU A 115 -8.01 6.51 7.09
C GLU A 115 -6.77 5.73 6.65
N PHE A 116 -6.03 6.20 5.65
CA PHE A 116 -4.80 5.54 5.19
C PHE A 116 -3.58 6.17 5.84
N THR A 117 -2.83 5.36 6.59
CA THR A 117 -1.49 5.75 7.02
C THR A 117 -0.52 5.52 5.85
N LEU A 118 0.60 6.24 5.84
CA LEU A 118 1.57 6.11 4.75
C LEU A 118 2.03 4.66 4.56
N ASP A 119 2.31 3.94 5.65
CA ASP A 119 2.80 2.56 5.58
C ASP A 119 1.72 1.58 5.12
N THR A 120 0.49 1.73 5.58
CA THR A 120 -0.63 0.89 5.11
C THR A 120 -0.99 1.17 3.65
N PHE A 121 -0.86 2.42 3.19
CA PHE A 121 -0.97 2.77 1.77
C PHE A 121 0.13 2.11 0.95
N ARG A 122 1.39 2.20 1.39
CA ARG A 122 2.52 1.58 0.69
C ARG A 122 2.40 0.07 0.62
N MET A 123 2.09 -0.58 1.74
CA MET A 123 1.88 -2.02 1.78
C MET A 123 0.72 -2.43 0.86
N ARG A 124 -0.37 -1.66 0.84
CA ARG A 124 -1.46 -1.89 -0.12
C ARG A 124 -0.98 -1.80 -1.57
N GLN A 125 -0.16 -0.82 -1.91
CA GLN A 125 0.40 -0.71 -3.26
C GLN A 125 1.31 -1.91 -3.58
N CYS A 126 2.04 -2.47 -2.62
CA CYS A 126 2.84 -3.69 -2.83
C CYS A 126 2.01 -4.95 -3.13
N LEU A 127 0.78 -5.01 -2.63
CA LEU A 127 -0.12 -6.16 -2.82
C LEU A 127 -0.94 -6.10 -4.12
N GLU A 128 -0.86 -5.00 -4.87
CA GLU A 128 -1.57 -4.82 -6.13
C GLU A 128 -0.71 -5.29 -7.31
N TRP A 129 -1.24 -6.23 -8.09
CA TRP A 129 -0.68 -6.69 -9.35
C TRP A 129 -0.85 -5.62 -10.44
N GLU A 130 0.19 -5.35 -11.22
CA GLU A 130 0.10 -4.53 -12.42
C GLU A 130 0.08 -5.41 -13.69
N PRO A 131 -1.02 -5.43 -14.46
CA PRO A 131 -1.17 -6.33 -15.60
C PRO A 131 -0.22 -6.10 -16.78
N SER A 132 0.38 -4.93 -16.90
CA SER A 132 0.95 -4.48 -18.17
C SER A 132 2.26 -3.73 -18.05
N GLY A 133 2.86 -3.63 -16.85
CA GLY A 133 4.08 -2.84 -16.63
C GLY A 133 4.02 -1.42 -17.23
N SER A 134 2.80 -0.89 -17.35
CA SER A 134 2.48 0.33 -18.11
C SER A 134 3.16 1.55 -17.51
N PHE A 135 3.46 1.53 -16.21
CA PHE A 135 4.24 2.57 -15.54
C PHE A 135 5.70 2.61 -16.00
N TYR A 136 6.26 1.50 -16.49
CA TYR A 136 7.67 1.39 -16.90
C TYR A 136 7.87 1.54 -18.40
N ARG A 137 6.85 1.30 -19.22
CA ARG A 137 6.93 1.43 -20.68
C ARG A 137 7.20 2.86 -21.16
N VAL A 138 6.96 3.86 -20.30
CA VAL A 138 7.14 5.28 -20.63
C VAL A 138 8.58 5.77 -20.38
N SER A 139 9.36 5.09 -19.54
CA SER A 139 10.65 5.62 -19.06
C SER A 139 11.88 5.03 -19.76
N THR A 140 11.76 3.84 -20.32
CA THR A 140 12.86 3.18 -21.01
C THR A 140 12.30 2.55 -22.28
N GLY A 141 12.74 3.01 -23.45
CA GLY A 141 12.49 2.35 -24.74
C GLY A 141 13.18 0.99 -24.84
N GLY A 142 13.04 0.17 -23.81
CA GLY A 142 13.56 -1.18 -23.72
C GLY A 142 12.70 -2.15 -24.52
N PRO A 143 13.28 -3.29 -24.92
CA PRO A 143 12.64 -4.26 -25.79
C PRO A 143 11.30 -4.74 -25.20
N ASP A 144 10.28 -4.87 -26.04
CA ASP A 144 9.01 -5.51 -25.70
C ASP A 144 9.33 -6.93 -25.20
N VAL A 145 9.19 -7.16 -23.89
CA VAL A 145 9.32 -8.50 -23.31
C VAL A 145 8.06 -9.28 -23.70
N PRO A 146 8.13 -10.26 -24.61
CA PRO A 146 6.96 -11.00 -25.05
C PRO A 146 6.58 -11.98 -23.94
N GLY A 147 5.42 -11.76 -23.31
CA GLY A 147 4.89 -12.66 -22.27
C GLY A 147 4.02 -11.98 -21.20
N ILE A 148 4.10 -10.66 -21.05
CA ILE A 148 3.32 -9.89 -20.05
C ILE A 148 2.21 -9.08 -20.75
N VAL A 149 1.57 -9.69 -21.74
CA VAL A 149 0.34 -9.15 -22.34
C VAL A 149 -0.81 -10.07 -21.97
N GLY A 150 -1.42 -9.77 -20.81
CA GLY A 150 -2.88 -9.76 -20.69
C GLY A 150 -3.66 -11.08 -20.58
N SER A 151 -3.16 -12.18 -20.02
CA SER A 151 -4.07 -13.32 -19.77
C SER A 151 -3.99 -14.06 -18.43
N ASN A 152 -2.87 -14.06 -17.70
CA ASN A 152 -2.75 -14.94 -16.50
C ASN A 152 -2.25 -14.24 -15.23
N LEU A 153 -2.47 -12.94 -15.04
CA LEU A 153 -2.15 -12.36 -13.73
C LEU A 153 -3.12 -12.89 -12.67
N PRO A 154 -2.61 -13.33 -11.51
CA PRO A 154 -3.47 -13.75 -10.41
C PRO A 154 -4.38 -12.58 -9.98
N ALA A 155 -5.56 -12.92 -9.48
CA ALA A 155 -6.49 -11.92 -8.98
C ALA A 155 -5.86 -11.14 -7.81
N ASN A 156 -6.09 -9.83 -7.77
CA ASN A 156 -5.73 -9.01 -6.62
C ASN A 156 -6.39 -9.55 -5.35
N SER A 157 -5.62 -9.65 -4.28
CA SER A 157 -6.14 -10.07 -2.98
C SER A 157 -7.11 -9.02 -2.41
N ARG A 158 -8.04 -9.47 -1.58
CA ARG A 158 -8.99 -8.57 -0.90
C ARG A 158 -8.28 -7.89 0.27
N ASN A 159 -7.94 -6.62 0.10
CA ASN A 159 -7.23 -5.84 1.12
C ASN A 159 -8.21 -5.10 2.05
N ILE A 160 -8.16 -5.41 3.35
CA ILE A 160 -8.90 -4.75 4.42
C ILE A 160 -7.93 -3.84 5.18
N VAL A 161 -8.23 -2.55 5.26
CA VAL A 161 -7.41 -1.58 6.00
C VAL A 161 -8.12 -1.16 7.28
N LEU A 162 -7.45 -1.33 8.42
CA LEU A 162 -7.95 -1.06 9.75
C LEU A 162 -7.13 0.04 10.42
N TYR A 163 -7.64 1.27 10.39
CA TYR A 163 -7.01 2.39 11.08
C TYR A 163 -7.47 2.51 12.53
N ARG A 164 -6.51 2.45 13.48
CA ARG A 164 -6.73 2.72 14.92
C ARG A 164 -7.92 1.99 15.54
N ARG A 165 -8.17 0.76 15.08
CA ARG A 165 -9.21 -0.10 15.65
C ARG A 165 -8.74 -0.62 17.01
N SER A 166 -9.65 -0.93 17.93
CA SER A 166 -9.25 -1.59 19.19
C SER A 166 -8.74 -3.00 18.90
N SER A 167 -7.95 -3.57 19.80
CA SER A 167 -7.51 -4.98 19.69
C SER A 167 -8.70 -5.93 19.52
N ALA A 168 -9.81 -5.69 20.24
CA ALA A 168 -11.04 -6.45 20.08
C ALA A 168 -11.65 -6.34 18.68
N GLN A 169 -11.70 -5.13 18.09
CA GLN A 169 -12.21 -4.95 16.73
C GLN A 169 -11.30 -5.60 15.69
N PHE A 170 -9.99 -5.54 15.89
CA PHE A 170 -9.04 -6.23 15.01
C PHE A 170 -9.22 -7.74 15.07
N LEU A 171 -9.32 -8.32 16.28
CA LEU A 171 -9.55 -9.75 16.46
C LEU A 171 -10.90 -10.20 15.88
N ALA A 172 -11.94 -9.38 16.02
CA ALA A 172 -13.24 -9.66 15.41
C ALA A 172 -13.13 -9.74 13.87
N VAL A 173 -12.48 -8.76 13.23
CA VAL A 173 -12.26 -8.77 11.78
C VAL A 173 -11.39 -9.95 11.36
N LEU A 174 -10.32 -10.24 12.10
CA LEU A 174 -9.45 -11.39 11.83
C LEU A 174 -10.24 -12.70 11.88
N ALA A 175 -11.05 -12.91 12.93
CA ALA A 175 -11.88 -14.09 13.08
C ALA A 175 -12.85 -14.24 11.89
N THR A 176 -13.56 -13.17 11.52
CA THR A 176 -14.48 -13.20 10.36
C THR A 176 -13.77 -13.56 9.06
N VAL A 177 -12.58 -12.99 8.80
CA VAL A 177 -11.84 -13.30 7.57
C VAL A 177 -11.31 -14.73 7.58
N CYS A 178 -10.92 -15.25 8.75
CA CYS A 178 -10.48 -16.63 8.90
C CYS A 178 -11.62 -17.64 8.68
N GLU A 179 -12.85 -17.33 9.14
CA GLU A 179 -14.04 -18.16 8.89
C GLU A 179 -14.37 -18.23 7.40
N ASP A 180 -14.17 -17.14 6.67
CA ASP A 180 -14.41 -17.04 5.22
C ASP A 180 -13.21 -17.54 4.36
N LEU A 181 -12.10 -17.96 4.97
CA LEU A 181 -10.88 -18.30 4.24
C LEU A 181 -10.99 -19.73 3.65
N PRO A 182 -10.82 -19.90 2.33
CA PRO A 182 -10.87 -21.22 1.71
C PRO A 182 -9.66 -22.07 2.10
N SER A 183 -9.73 -23.38 1.88
CA SER A 183 -8.66 -24.33 2.25
C SER A 183 -7.31 -24.09 1.54
N ASP A 184 -7.33 -23.42 0.38
CA ASP A 184 -6.16 -23.00 -0.37
C ASP A 184 -5.76 -21.54 -0.08
N GLY A 185 -6.44 -20.89 0.86
CA GLY A 185 -6.32 -19.47 1.12
C GLY A 185 -5.25 -19.14 2.16
N ILE A 186 -4.42 -18.14 1.82
CA ILE A 186 -3.52 -17.47 2.77
C ILE A 186 -4.09 -16.08 3.07
N LEU A 187 -4.01 -15.69 4.33
CA LEU A 187 -4.29 -14.35 4.83
C LEU A 187 -2.99 -13.68 5.26
N LEU A 188 -2.68 -12.53 4.67
CA LEU A 188 -1.58 -11.68 5.15
C LEU A 188 -2.06 -10.77 6.28
N VAL A 189 -1.33 -10.72 7.39
CA VAL A 189 -1.57 -9.75 8.45
C VAL A 189 -0.38 -8.82 8.55
N TYR A 190 -0.61 -7.54 8.26
CA TYR A 190 0.38 -6.48 8.38
C TYR A 190 0.02 -5.55 9.54
N LEU A 191 0.94 -5.41 10.50
CA LEU A 191 0.81 -4.52 11.63
C LEU A 191 1.95 -3.50 11.59
N SER A 192 1.62 -2.25 11.26
CA SER A 192 2.56 -1.14 11.44
C SER A 192 2.67 -0.80 12.92
N ALA A 193 3.91 -0.80 13.42
CA ALA A 193 4.25 -0.43 14.78
C ALA A 193 5.33 0.66 14.77
N GLY A 194 5.12 1.68 15.60
CA GLY A 194 6.09 2.74 15.82
C GLY A 194 7.27 2.29 16.65
N LYS A 195 8.44 2.88 16.40
CA LYS A 195 9.58 2.73 17.31
C LYS A 195 9.30 3.52 18.59
N SER A 196 9.08 2.83 19.71
CA SER A 196 9.72 3.27 20.95
C SER A 196 11.21 2.99 20.76
N SER A 197 11.96 4.04 20.45
CA SER A 197 13.38 3.98 20.11
C SER A 197 14.18 3.43 21.29
N GLU A 198 14.30 2.10 21.41
CA GLU A 198 15.33 1.38 22.20
C GLU A 198 15.23 -0.15 22.05
N LEU A 199 14.04 -0.74 21.88
CA LEU A 199 13.87 -2.21 21.95
C LEU A 199 13.86 -2.98 20.61
N LEU A 200 13.73 -2.31 19.45
CA LEU A 200 13.59 -2.98 18.15
C LEU A 200 14.92 -3.16 17.39
N GLN A 201 15.96 -2.40 17.73
CA GLN A 201 17.29 -2.59 17.13
C GLN A 201 17.91 -3.94 17.52
N SER A 202 17.64 -4.43 18.73
CA SER A 202 18.11 -5.74 19.19
C SER A 202 17.37 -6.93 18.56
N ARG A 203 16.14 -6.75 18.09
CA ARG A 203 15.30 -7.84 17.58
C ARG A 203 15.27 -7.99 16.05
N LEU A 204 15.53 -6.93 15.30
CA LEU A 204 15.67 -7.04 13.83
C LEU A 204 16.95 -7.78 13.41
N HIS A 205 18.01 -7.73 14.23
CA HIS A 205 19.21 -8.54 14.02
C HIS A 205 18.96 -10.06 14.13
N LEU A 206 17.91 -10.48 14.85
CA LEU A 206 17.55 -11.89 15.03
C LEU A 206 16.72 -12.46 13.88
N PHE A 207 16.04 -11.64 13.08
CA PHE A 207 15.23 -12.11 11.94
C PHE A 207 15.90 -11.92 10.57
N LEU A 208 16.91 -11.05 10.48
CA LEU A 208 17.70 -10.82 9.25
C LEU A 208 19.15 -11.35 9.35
N GLY A 209 19.46 -12.12 10.40
CA GLY A 209 20.82 -12.49 10.76
C GLY A 209 21.02 -13.95 11.15
N THR A 210 20.56 -14.90 10.34
CA THR A 210 21.13 -16.26 10.34
C THR A 210 21.29 -16.79 8.92
N SER A 211 21.97 -16.01 8.08
CA SER A 211 22.58 -16.50 6.85
C SER A 211 23.92 -15.82 6.66
N ASN A 212 24.89 -16.19 7.51
CA ASN A 212 26.30 -16.10 7.16
C ASN A 212 27.01 -17.31 7.76
N LEU A 213 27.46 -18.16 6.84
CA LEU A 213 28.50 -19.18 6.94
C LEU A 213 29.52 -18.94 8.07
N LEU A 214 29.84 -20.01 8.80
CA LEU A 214 31.21 -20.39 9.16
C LEU A 214 31.22 -21.80 9.80
N ALA A 215 31.52 -22.80 8.96
CA ALA A 215 32.35 -24.00 9.19
C ALA A 215 31.96 -25.08 8.17
#